data_AF-A0A1V4S3L5-F1
#
_entry.id   AF-A0A1V4S3L5-F1
#
_cell.length_a   1.000
_cell.length_b   1.000
_cell.length_c   1.000
_cell.angle_alpha   90.00
_cell.angle_beta   90.00
_cell.angle_gamma   90.00
#
_symmetry.space_group_name_H-M   'P 1'
#
loop_
_entity.id
_entity.type
_entity.pdbx_description
1 polymer ?
#
loop_
_entity_poly.entity_id
_entity_poly.type
_entity_poly.pdbx_seq_one_letter_code
_entity_poly.pdbx_strand_id
1 'polypeptide(L)'
;MADAEGILHARSASELAPKAIDSRKKPLKGLDTLDWGMRNRLSRLMGEDGRCQFLPIDHGYFQGPTHCLEQPGETIRELLPYADGLFVTRGVLRSCVNPDMDTPVILRVSGATSVVGKDLANEVITTSVEEMIRLNVAAVGVSIFVGTDYEKETLQNLSDLVNLCEDYGIPVMAVTAVGKELEKRTARYLALSCRIAAELGAKIVKTYYCPEDFDLVT
;
A
#
# COMPACT_ATOMS: atom_id res chain seq x y z
N MET A 1 -39.91 -24.23 -14.95
CA MET A 1 -39.06 -24.82 -13.90
C MET A 1 -37.87 -25.41 -14.62
N ALA A 2 -36.63 -25.07 -14.23
CA ALA A 2 -35.48 -25.83 -14.69
C ALA A 2 -35.74 -27.31 -14.33
N ASP A 3 -35.50 -28.19 -15.30
CA ASP A 3 -35.77 -29.61 -15.24
C ASP A 3 -34.97 -30.28 -14.12
N ALA A 4 -35.61 -30.49 -12.96
CA ALA A 4 -35.06 -31.33 -11.90
C ALA A 4 -34.76 -32.77 -12.41
N GLU A 5 -35.38 -33.19 -13.51
CA GLU A 5 -35.21 -34.50 -14.14
C GLU A 5 -33.98 -34.60 -15.07
N GLY A 6 -33.32 -33.47 -15.39
CA GLY A 6 -32.16 -33.41 -16.30
C GLY A 6 -30.79 -33.42 -15.61
N ILE A 7 -30.73 -33.32 -14.28
CA ILE A 7 -29.48 -33.43 -13.51
C ILE A 7 -29.09 -34.91 -13.36
N LEU A 8 -28.84 -35.59 -14.47
CA LEU A 8 -28.53 -37.03 -14.49
C LEU A 8 -27.07 -37.35 -14.11
N HIS A 9 -26.22 -36.34 -13.89
CA HIS A 9 -24.81 -36.53 -13.52
C HIS A 9 -24.29 -35.52 -12.49
N ALA A 10 -25.01 -35.31 -11.40
CA ALA A 10 -24.40 -34.73 -10.20
C ALA A 10 -23.50 -35.79 -9.54
N ARG A 11 -22.19 -35.72 -9.78
CA ARG A 11 -21.21 -36.53 -9.04
C ARG A 11 -21.29 -36.18 -7.56
N SER A 12 -21.19 -37.17 -6.67
CA SER A 12 -21.07 -36.90 -5.24
C SER A 12 -19.78 -36.10 -4.98
N ALA A 13 -19.80 -35.18 -4.01
CA ALA A 13 -18.59 -34.45 -3.58
C ALA A 13 -17.46 -35.41 -3.17
N SER A 14 -17.81 -36.63 -2.73
CA SER A 14 -16.86 -37.69 -2.40
C SER A 14 -16.22 -38.37 -3.62
N GLU A 15 -16.80 -38.23 -4.82
CA GLU A 15 -16.27 -38.74 -6.09
C GLU A 15 -15.27 -37.78 -6.73
N LEU A 16 -15.20 -36.54 -6.24
CA LEU A 16 -14.14 -35.60 -6.58
C LEU A 16 -12.92 -35.98 -5.74
N ALA A 17 -11.87 -36.48 -6.38
CA ALA A 17 -10.58 -36.65 -5.71
C ALA A 17 -10.23 -35.33 -4.99
N PRO A 18 -9.76 -35.35 -3.73
CA PRO A 18 -9.37 -34.13 -3.05
C PRO A 18 -8.30 -33.44 -3.89
N LYS A 19 -8.66 -32.34 -4.56
CA LYS A 19 -7.63 -31.45 -5.11
C LYS A 19 -6.82 -31.01 -3.90
N ALA A 20 -5.54 -31.39 -3.88
CA ALA A 20 -4.62 -30.79 -2.94
C ALA A 20 -4.76 -29.28 -3.11
N ILE A 21 -5.38 -28.62 -2.13
CA ILE A 21 -5.37 -27.16 -2.07
C ILE A 21 -3.88 -26.82 -2.02
N ASP A 22 -3.39 -26.08 -3.01
CA ASP A 22 -2.02 -25.63 -3.01
C ASP A 22 -1.78 -24.87 -1.69
N SER A 23 -1.09 -25.53 -0.78
CA SER A 23 -0.86 -25.04 0.58
C SER A 23 0.29 -24.04 0.62
N ARG A 24 0.91 -23.73 -0.54
CA ARG A 24 1.97 -22.72 -0.67
C ARG A 24 1.40 -21.34 -0.40
N LYS A 25 1.51 -20.95 0.86
CA LYS A 25 1.35 -19.57 1.30
C LYS A 25 2.64 -18.82 0.98
N LYS A 26 2.55 -17.68 0.27
CA LYS A 26 3.67 -16.72 0.19
C LYS A 26 4.15 -16.40 1.62
N PRO A 27 5.48 -16.33 1.87
CA PRO A 27 6.00 -16.09 3.20
C PRO A 27 5.82 -14.61 3.57
N LEU A 28 4.77 -14.29 4.31
CA LEU A 28 4.40 -12.92 4.69
C LEU A 28 4.64 -12.71 6.20
N LYS A 29 5.70 -11.97 6.56
CA LYS A 29 6.10 -11.72 7.96
C LYS A 29 4.97 -11.05 8.74
N GLY A 30 4.48 -11.71 9.80
CA GLY A 30 3.51 -11.14 10.74
C GLY A 30 2.07 -11.07 10.25
N LEU A 31 1.72 -11.77 9.16
CA LEU A 31 0.42 -11.64 8.48
C LEU A 31 -0.38 -12.95 8.44
N ASP A 32 -0.05 -13.90 9.33
CA ASP A 32 -0.66 -15.24 9.38
C ASP A 32 -2.04 -15.28 10.03
N THR A 33 -2.37 -14.26 10.80
CA THR A 33 -3.66 -14.11 11.50
C THR A 33 -4.65 -13.20 10.77
N LEU A 34 -4.28 -12.67 9.60
CA LEU A 34 -5.16 -11.78 8.83
C LEU A 34 -6.38 -12.52 8.28
N ASP A 35 -7.48 -11.79 8.14
CA ASP A 35 -8.64 -12.26 7.40
C ASP A 35 -8.27 -12.52 5.92
N TRP A 36 -9.14 -13.27 5.24
CA TRP A 36 -8.88 -13.69 3.87
C TRP A 36 -8.74 -12.52 2.88
N GLY A 37 -9.56 -11.48 3.01
CA GLY A 37 -9.59 -10.34 2.10
C GLY A 37 -8.33 -9.48 2.23
N MET A 38 -7.93 -9.14 3.46
CA MET A 38 -6.68 -8.41 3.68
C MET A 38 -5.47 -9.22 3.24
N ARG A 39 -5.44 -10.53 3.57
CA ARG A 39 -4.36 -11.41 3.13
C ARG A 39 -4.28 -11.52 1.60
N ASN A 40 -5.43 -11.59 0.91
CA ASN A 40 -5.48 -11.63 -0.55
C ASN A 40 -4.89 -10.35 -1.16
N ARG A 41 -5.28 -9.19 -0.65
CA ARG A 41 -4.75 -7.89 -1.11
C ARG A 41 -3.23 -7.78 -0.96
N LEU A 42 -2.69 -8.18 0.19
CA LEU A 42 -1.25 -8.22 0.41
C LEU A 42 -0.56 -9.24 -0.49
N SER A 43 -1.13 -10.44 -0.66
CA SER A 43 -0.57 -11.48 -1.53
C SER A 43 -0.42 -11.04 -2.99
N ARG A 44 -1.28 -10.13 -3.47
CA ARG A 44 -1.18 -9.57 -4.82
C ARG A 44 0.05 -8.68 -5.01
N LEU A 45 0.47 -7.97 -3.97
CA LEU A 45 1.63 -7.06 -4.01
C LEU A 45 2.98 -7.78 -3.85
N MET A 46 2.98 -9.06 -3.48
CA MET A 46 4.18 -9.77 -3.07
C MET A 46 4.57 -10.82 -4.11
N GLY A 47 5.84 -10.90 -4.48
CA GLY A 47 6.41 -11.97 -5.28
C GLY A 47 6.34 -13.33 -4.58
N GLU A 48 6.70 -14.39 -5.29
CA GLU A 48 6.73 -15.77 -4.75
C GLU A 48 7.73 -15.93 -3.60
N ASP A 49 8.79 -15.11 -3.60
CA ASP A 49 9.82 -15.05 -2.57
C ASP A 49 9.39 -14.29 -1.30
N GLY A 50 8.18 -13.73 -1.29
CA GLY A 50 7.69 -12.90 -0.19
C GLY A 50 8.35 -11.54 -0.13
N ARG A 51 8.85 -11.01 -1.26
CA ARG A 51 9.33 -9.62 -1.40
C ARG A 51 8.44 -8.83 -2.36
N CYS A 52 8.61 -7.52 -2.42
CA CYS A 52 7.83 -6.63 -3.29
C CYS A 52 8.74 -5.57 -3.90
N GLN A 53 8.76 -5.48 -5.23
CA GLN A 53 9.30 -4.36 -5.98
C GLN A 53 8.13 -3.54 -6.55
N PHE A 54 7.76 -2.45 -5.88
CA PHE A 54 6.71 -1.56 -6.38
C PHE A 54 7.28 -0.25 -6.95
N LEU A 55 6.52 0.36 -7.86
CA LEU A 55 6.89 1.58 -8.59
C LEU A 55 6.15 2.80 -8.02
N PRO A 56 6.81 3.68 -7.23
CA PRO A 56 6.19 4.92 -6.75
C PRO A 56 6.26 6.05 -7.78
N ILE A 57 5.11 6.63 -8.10
CA ILE A 57 4.95 7.80 -8.97
C ILE A 57 4.03 8.87 -8.37
N ASP A 58 3.80 8.84 -7.05
CA ASP A 58 2.88 9.74 -6.36
C ASP A 58 3.46 11.15 -6.15
N HIS A 59 4.75 11.38 -6.40
CA HIS A 59 5.50 12.62 -6.12
C HIS A 59 4.78 13.93 -6.47
N GLY A 60 4.02 13.95 -7.57
CA GLY A 60 3.31 15.13 -8.03
C GLY A 60 2.27 15.70 -7.05
N TYR A 61 1.84 14.92 -6.04
CA TYR A 61 0.83 15.39 -5.06
C TYR A 61 1.27 16.64 -4.29
N PHE A 62 2.59 16.86 -4.15
CA PHE A 62 3.15 18.06 -3.49
C PHE A 62 4.27 18.74 -4.29
N GLN A 63 4.87 18.04 -5.28
CA GLN A 63 5.98 18.57 -6.09
C GLN A 63 5.55 19.13 -7.45
N GLY A 64 4.36 18.79 -7.95
CA GLY A 64 3.99 19.08 -9.34
C GLY A 64 4.74 18.18 -10.35
N PRO A 65 5.00 18.65 -11.59
CA PRO A 65 5.66 17.85 -12.64
C PRO A 65 7.15 17.70 -12.34
N THR A 66 7.49 16.80 -11.41
CA THR A 66 8.87 16.49 -11.06
C THR A 66 9.56 15.76 -12.22
N HIS A 67 10.89 15.78 -12.23
CA HIS A 67 11.69 15.21 -13.32
C HIS A 67 11.30 13.75 -13.61
N CYS A 68 11.12 13.43 -14.89
CA CYS A 68 10.65 12.15 -15.42
C CYS A 68 9.19 11.82 -15.12
N LEU A 69 8.42 12.68 -14.45
CA LEU A 69 6.98 12.51 -14.20
C LEU A 69 6.15 13.66 -14.76
N GLU A 70 6.67 14.36 -15.77
CA GLU A 70 5.95 15.36 -16.55
C GLU A 70 4.77 14.72 -17.30
N GLN A 71 4.94 13.47 -17.73
CA GLN A 71 3.91 12.63 -18.36
C GLN A 71 3.89 11.23 -17.70
N PRO A 72 3.30 11.07 -16.51
CA PRO A 72 3.48 9.87 -15.68
C PRO A 72 3.04 8.56 -16.37
N GLY A 73 1.96 8.59 -17.16
CA GLY A 73 1.49 7.41 -17.91
C GLY A 73 2.48 6.96 -18.98
N GLU A 74 3.14 7.90 -19.67
CA GLU A 74 4.18 7.62 -20.64
C GLU A 74 5.42 7.02 -19.97
N THR A 75 5.86 7.64 -18.87
CA THR A 75 7.05 7.23 -18.12
C THR A 75 6.96 5.78 -17.65
N ILE A 76 5.81 5.37 -17.13
CA ILE A 76 5.67 4.03 -16.54
C ILE A 76 5.31 2.95 -17.55
N ARG A 77 4.94 3.29 -18.80
CA ARG A 77 4.34 2.33 -19.74
C ARG A 77 5.14 1.04 -19.87
N GLU A 78 6.44 1.16 -20.10
CA GLU A 78 7.34 0.01 -20.29
C GLU A 78 7.87 -0.56 -18.97
N LEU A 79 7.73 0.18 -17.87
CA LEU A 79 8.20 -0.21 -16.55
C LEU A 79 7.16 -1.01 -15.76
N LEU A 80 5.88 -0.72 -15.98
CA LEU A 80 4.76 -1.27 -15.21
C LEU A 80 4.71 -2.80 -15.20
N PRO A 81 4.98 -3.52 -16.31
CA PRO A 81 5.01 -4.99 -16.32
C PRO A 81 6.09 -5.63 -15.42
N TYR A 82 7.08 -4.85 -14.98
CA TYR A 82 8.17 -5.31 -14.11
C TYR A 82 7.94 -4.95 -12.63
N ALA A 83 6.79 -4.34 -12.29
CA ALA A 83 6.47 -3.94 -10.93
C ALA A 83 5.42 -4.87 -10.30
N ASP A 84 5.66 -5.30 -9.07
CA ASP A 84 4.68 -6.04 -8.25
C ASP A 84 3.53 -5.14 -7.76
N GLY A 85 3.69 -3.82 -7.86
CA GLY A 85 2.68 -2.85 -7.48
C GLY A 85 2.98 -1.44 -7.98
N LEU A 86 1.94 -0.62 -8.12
CA LEU A 86 2.02 0.79 -8.51
C LEU A 86 1.58 1.67 -7.35
N PHE A 87 2.46 2.54 -6.84
CA PHE A 87 2.11 3.51 -5.80
C PHE A 87 1.85 4.89 -6.43
N VAL A 88 0.58 5.30 -6.45
CA VAL A 88 0.11 6.43 -7.28
C VAL A 88 -1.03 7.21 -6.61
N THR A 89 -1.29 8.44 -7.05
CA THR A 89 -2.46 9.21 -6.62
C THR A 89 -3.71 8.84 -7.43
N ARG A 90 -4.91 9.06 -6.85
CA ARG A 90 -6.18 8.80 -7.56
C ARG A 90 -6.33 9.59 -8.87
N GLY A 91 -5.75 10.79 -8.94
CA GLY A 91 -5.80 11.63 -10.13
C GLY A 91 -5.04 10.99 -11.28
N VAL A 92 -3.75 10.71 -11.05
CA VAL A 92 -2.87 10.10 -12.06
C VAL A 92 -3.36 8.71 -12.47
N LEU A 93 -3.83 7.90 -11.51
CA LEU A 93 -4.39 6.59 -11.79
C LEU A 93 -5.55 6.66 -12.79
N ARG A 94 -6.50 7.56 -12.56
CA ARG A 94 -7.70 7.71 -13.43
C ARG A 94 -7.38 8.33 -14.78
N SER A 95 -6.41 9.25 -14.85
CA SER A 95 -6.16 10.03 -16.05
C SER A 95 -5.14 9.40 -17.00
N CYS A 96 -4.21 8.59 -16.50
CA CYS A 96 -3.01 8.22 -17.25
C CYS A 96 -2.63 6.74 -17.18
N VAL A 97 -3.29 5.95 -16.33
CA VAL A 97 -2.95 4.52 -16.15
C VAL A 97 -4.05 3.66 -16.79
N ASN A 98 -3.64 2.67 -17.58
CA ASN A 98 -4.59 1.77 -18.26
C ASN A 98 -5.33 0.92 -17.22
N PRO A 99 -6.68 0.94 -17.17
CA PRO A 99 -7.46 0.11 -16.24
C PRO A 99 -7.32 -1.40 -16.50
N ASP A 100 -6.86 -1.81 -17.70
CA ASP A 100 -6.64 -3.22 -18.05
C ASP A 100 -5.28 -3.75 -17.56
N MET A 101 -4.53 -2.98 -16.75
CA MET A 101 -3.29 -3.45 -16.14
C MET A 101 -3.54 -4.56 -15.11
N ASP A 102 -2.62 -5.51 -15.01
CA ASP A 102 -2.64 -6.53 -13.96
C ASP A 102 -1.98 -6.05 -12.65
N THR A 103 -1.16 -5.00 -12.71
CA THR A 103 -0.37 -4.50 -11.59
C THR A 103 -1.28 -3.94 -10.48
N PRO A 104 -1.21 -4.46 -9.24
CA PRO A 104 -2.00 -3.97 -8.12
C PRO A 104 -1.65 -2.55 -7.71
N VAL A 105 -2.63 -1.79 -7.22
CA VAL A 105 -2.48 -0.39 -6.84
C VAL A 105 -2.30 -0.23 -5.34
N ILE A 106 -1.28 0.53 -4.96
CA ILE A 106 -1.17 1.21 -3.67
C ILE A 106 -1.59 2.66 -3.91
N LEU A 107 -2.60 3.16 -3.20
CA LEU A 107 -3.12 4.52 -3.44
C LEU A 107 -2.54 5.50 -2.42
N ARG A 108 -1.96 6.61 -2.87
CA ARG A 108 -1.64 7.76 -2.01
C ARG A 108 -2.94 8.40 -1.53
N VAL A 109 -3.14 8.43 -0.21
CA VAL A 109 -4.37 8.95 0.40
C VAL A 109 -4.16 10.12 1.35
N SER A 110 -2.93 10.56 1.56
CA SER A 110 -2.59 11.80 2.29
C SER A 110 -2.02 12.87 1.37
N GLY A 111 -2.03 14.14 1.80
CA GLY A 111 -1.50 15.25 1.01
C GLY A 111 -2.09 16.60 1.44
N ALA A 112 -2.43 17.45 0.46
CA ALA A 112 -2.83 18.85 0.65
C ALA A 112 -1.72 19.80 1.14
N THR A 113 -0.46 19.42 0.89
CA THR A 113 0.73 20.25 1.08
C THR A 113 1.45 20.44 -0.26
N SER A 114 2.40 21.37 -0.32
CA SER A 114 3.25 21.57 -1.50
C SER A 114 4.63 22.05 -1.12
N VAL A 115 5.59 21.90 -2.02
CA VAL A 115 6.96 22.44 -1.86
C VAL A 115 7.03 23.97 -1.73
N VAL A 116 5.97 24.68 -2.12
CA VAL A 116 5.83 26.15 -1.95
C VAL A 116 5.22 26.50 -0.58
N GLY A 117 4.54 25.53 0.05
CA GLY A 117 3.91 25.68 1.35
C GLY A 117 4.93 25.78 2.49
N LYS A 118 4.44 26.17 3.68
CA LYS A 118 5.28 26.38 4.87
C LYS A 118 5.91 25.07 5.38
N ASP A 119 5.10 24.02 5.48
CA ASP A 119 5.51 22.72 6.02
C ASP A 119 4.88 21.57 5.22
N LEU A 120 5.71 20.61 4.84
CA LEU A 120 5.28 19.40 4.14
C LEU A 120 4.60 18.41 5.08
N ALA A 121 4.85 18.49 6.38
CA ALA A 121 4.28 17.60 7.38
C ALA A 121 2.80 17.88 7.68
N ASN A 122 2.28 19.04 7.28
CA ASN A 122 0.88 19.45 7.50
C ASN A 122 -0.09 18.75 6.52
N GLU A 123 0.00 17.44 6.41
CA GLU A 123 -0.85 16.64 5.54
C GLU A 123 -2.19 16.28 6.19
N VAL A 124 -3.20 16.13 5.35
CA VAL A 124 -4.52 15.57 5.71
C VAL A 124 -4.82 14.35 4.86
N ILE A 125 -5.80 13.54 5.28
CA ILE A 125 -6.39 12.52 4.41
C ILE A 125 -7.17 13.19 3.27
N THR A 126 -6.86 12.80 2.04
CA THR A 126 -7.40 13.41 0.80
C THR A 126 -8.43 12.54 0.10
N THR A 127 -8.55 11.27 0.48
CA THR A 127 -9.35 10.26 -0.21
C THR A 127 -10.18 9.45 0.79
N SER A 128 -11.46 9.24 0.48
CA SER A 128 -12.36 8.47 1.34
C SER A 128 -12.23 6.97 1.09
N VAL A 129 -12.70 6.14 2.03
CA VAL A 129 -12.65 4.68 1.90
C VAL A 129 -13.50 4.17 0.74
N GLU A 130 -14.64 4.82 0.44
CA GLU A 130 -15.50 4.47 -0.69
C GLU A 130 -14.75 4.65 -2.01
N GLU A 131 -13.90 5.67 -2.12
CA GLU A 131 -13.07 5.90 -3.30
C GLU A 131 -11.93 4.87 -3.39
N MET A 132 -11.33 4.49 -2.27
CA MET A 132 -10.32 3.42 -2.21
C MET A 132 -10.93 2.10 -2.71
N ILE A 133 -12.13 1.75 -2.24
CA ILE A 133 -12.87 0.56 -2.66
C ILE A 133 -13.23 0.65 -4.15
N ARG A 134 -13.75 1.80 -4.61
CA ARG A 134 -14.13 2.03 -6.01
C ARG A 134 -12.96 1.87 -6.98
N LEU A 135 -11.74 2.18 -6.54
CA LEU A 135 -10.51 2.04 -7.31
C LEU A 135 -9.86 0.65 -7.18
N ASN A 136 -10.49 -0.30 -6.47
CA ASN A 136 -10.01 -1.67 -6.29
C ASN A 136 -8.56 -1.75 -5.77
N VAL A 137 -8.21 -0.89 -4.80
CA VAL A 137 -6.84 -0.81 -4.29
C VAL A 137 -6.43 -2.10 -3.57
N ALA A 138 -5.16 -2.46 -3.72
CA ALA A 138 -4.53 -3.51 -2.94
C ALA A 138 -4.02 -2.99 -1.58
N ALA A 139 -3.63 -1.72 -1.50
CA ALA A 139 -3.30 -1.06 -0.24
C ALA A 139 -3.44 0.46 -0.39
N VAL A 140 -3.30 1.20 0.71
CA VAL A 140 -3.23 2.66 0.72
C VAL A 140 -1.98 3.14 1.44
N GLY A 141 -1.45 4.31 1.04
CA GLY A 141 -0.25 4.91 1.60
C GLY A 141 -0.54 6.28 2.23
N VAL A 142 -0.11 6.43 3.49
CA VAL A 142 -0.20 7.67 4.29
C VAL A 142 1.19 8.05 4.78
N SER A 143 1.53 9.34 4.76
CA SER A 143 2.79 9.85 5.33
C SER A 143 2.65 10.04 6.83
N ILE A 144 3.68 9.68 7.60
CA ILE A 144 3.83 10.06 9.00
C ILE A 144 5.11 10.87 9.20
N PHE A 145 5.07 11.88 10.05
CA PHE A 145 6.16 12.84 10.25
C PHE A 145 6.56 12.93 11.73
N VAL A 146 7.18 11.86 12.23
CA VAL A 146 7.65 11.75 13.62
C VAL A 146 8.74 12.80 13.90
N GLY A 147 8.60 13.53 15.00
CA GLY A 147 9.48 14.59 15.46
C GLY A 147 9.24 15.95 14.82
N THR A 148 8.15 16.13 14.07
CA THR A 148 7.76 17.42 13.48
C THR A 148 6.64 18.10 14.27
N ASP A 149 6.38 19.37 13.99
CA ASP A 149 5.27 20.14 14.59
C ASP A 149 3.88 19.51 14.32
N TYR A 150 3.78 18.64 13.31
CA TYR A 150 2.56 17.95 12.89
C TYR A 150 2.60 16.43 13.16
N GLU A 151 3.50 15.97 14.04
CA GLU A 151 3.59 14.55 14.40
C GLU A 151 2.23 13.99 14.85
N LYS A 152 1.57 14.69 15.78
CA LYS A 152 0.30 14.23 16.36
C LYS A 152 -0.77 14.05 15.28
N GLU A 153 -0.94 15.04 14.41
CA GLU A 153 -1.92 15.04 13.33
C GLU A 153 -1.65 13.93 12.33
N THR A 154 -0.38 13.71 11.97
CA THR A 154 -0.02 12.68 10.99
C THR A 154 -0.14 11.26 11.56
N LEU A 155 0.15 11.06 12.85
CA LEU A 155 -0.12 9.79 13.54
C LEU A 155 -1.62 9.55 13.78
N GLN A 156 -2.40 10.61 14.02
CA GLN A 156 -3.86 10.53 14.08
C GLN A 156 -4.45 10.11 12.73
N ASN A 157 -4.00 10.72 11.62
CA ASN A 157 -4.37 10.31 10.27
C ASN A 157 -4.10 8.83 10.02
N LEU A 158 -2.95 8.30 10.47
CA LEU A 158 -2.64 6.87 10.37
C LEU A 158 -3.62 6.02 11.19
N SER A 159 -3.84 6.36 12.46
CA SER A 159 -4.70 5.57 13.36
C SER A 159 -6.15 5.53 12.88
N ASP A 160 -6.71 6.67 12.47
CA ASP A 160 -8.08 6.76 11.96
C ASP A 160 -8.24 5.98 10.65
N LEU A 161 -7.25 6.08 9.77
CA LEU A 161 -7.26 5.34 8.50
C LEU A 161 -7.14 3.84 8.72
N VAL A 162 -6.30 3.37 9.65
CA VAL A 162 -6.23 1.95 10.02
C VAL A 162 -7.58 1.47 10.50
N ASN A 163 -8.20 2.15 11.48
CA ASN A 163 -9.52 1.78 11.99
C ASN A 163 -10.55 1.66 10.87
N LEU A 164 -10.58 2.64 9.96
CA LEU A 164 -11.53 2.66 8.84
C LEU A 164 -11.26 1.53 7.83
N CYS A 165 -10.00 1.23 7.54
CA CYS A 165 -9.63 0.26 6.52
C CYS A 165 -9.73 -1.20 6.99
N GLU A 166 -9.63 -1.47 8.30
CA GLU A 166 -9.83 -2.81 8.89
C GLU A 166 -11.21 -3.37 8.53
N ASP A 167 -12.28 -2.56 8.61
CA ASP A 167 -13.65 -2.95 8.28
C ASP A 167 -13.81 -3.49 6.84
N TYR A 168 -12.91 -3.11 5.94
CA TYR A 168 -12.94 -3.49 4.52
C TYR A 168 -11.77 -4.40 4.11
N GLY A 169 -10.94 -4.82 5.09
CA GLY A 169 -9.73 -5.61 4.84
C GLY A 169 -8.73 -4.91 3.91
N ILE A 170 -8.62 -3.58 3.98
CA ILE A 170 -7.68 -2.80 3.16
C ILE A 170 -6.38 -2.57 3.98
N PRO A 171 -5.23 -3.05 3.51
CA PRO A 171 -3.96 -2.78 4.18
C PRO A 171 -3.57 -1.29 4.11
N VAL A 172 -3.11 -0.75 5.24
CA VAL A 172 -2.53 0.60 5.33
C VAL A 172 -1.01 0.51 5.40
N MET A 173 -0.34 1.24 4.50
CA MET A 173 1.10 1.47 4.47
C MET A 173 1.42 2.83 5.09
N ALA A 174 2.18 2.83 6.19
CA ALA A 174 2.76 4.04 6.75
C ALA A 174 4.09 4.35 6.04
N VAL A 175 4.24 5.57 5.55
CA VAL A 175 5.49 6.07 4.95
C VAL A 175 6.18 6.97 5.97
N THR A 176 7.32 6.54 6.50
CA THR A 176 8.10 7.36 7.43
C THR A 176 8.78 8.49 6.66
N ALA A 177 8.14 9.67 6.64
CA ALA A 177 8.66 10.83 5.96
C ALA A 177 9.61 11.58 6.89
N VAL A 178 10.78 11.92 6.36
CA VAL A 178 11.78 12.72 7.07
C VAL A 178 11.61 14.14 6.54
N GLY A 179 11.51 15.11 7.44
CA GLY A 179 11.51 16.52 7.08
C GLY A 179 12.84 16.96 6.43
N LYS A 180 13.13 18.27 6.46
CA LYS A 180 14.31 18.85 5.79
C LYS A 180 15.66 18.35 6.33
N GLU A 181 15.67 17.69 7.48
CA GLU A 181 16.87 17.30 8.21
C GLU A 181 17.29 15.86 7.88
N LEU A 182 17.95 15.67 6.73
CA LEU A 182 18.43 14.36 6.26
C LEU A 182 19.39 13.68 7.26
N GLU A 183 20.14 14.45 8.03
CA GLU A 183 21.07 13.98 9.06
C GLU A 183 20.38 13.20 10.19
N LYS A 184 19.06 13.35 10.35
CA LYS A 184 18.27 12.60 11.34
C LYS A 184 17.95 11.15 10.92
N ARG A 185 18.32 10.71 9.70
CA ARG A 185 18.07 9.34 9.18
C ARG A 185 19.00 8.27 9.79
N THR A 186 19.12 8.28 11.11
CA THR A 186 19.83 7.27 11.88
C THR A 186 18.94 6.04 12.09
N ALA A 187 19.54 4.86 12.27
CA ALA A 187 18.81 3.64 12.60
C ALA A 187 17.86 3.82 13.78
N ARG A 188 18.30 4.53 14.83
CA ARG A 188 17.47 4.81 16.02
C ARG A 188 16.21 5.61 15.69
N TYR A 189 16.31 6.66 14.89
CA TYR A 189 15.15 7.47 14.50
C TYR A 189 14.18 6.68 13.60
N LEU A 190 14.72 5.94 12.64
CA LEU A 190 13.93 5.12 11.74
C LEU A 190 13.24 3.97 12.48
N ALA A 191 13.94 3.28 13.39
CA ALA A 191 13.38 2.23 14.23
C ALA A 191 12.24 2.75 15.12
N LEU A 192 12.41 3.92 15.74
CA LEU A 192 11.33 4.59 16.50
C LEU A 192 10.11 4.83 15.62
N SER A 193 10.30 5.46 14.46
CA SER A 193 9.21 5.81 13.55
C SER A 193 8.49 4.58 13.00
N CYS A 194 9.24 3.56 12.60
CA CYS A 194 8.71 2.31 12.07
C CYS A 194 7.94 1.54 13.15
N ARG A 195 8.47 1.50 14.38
CA ARG A 195 7.80 0.83 15.50
C ARG A 195 6.49 1.53 15.87
N ILE A 196 6.47 2.86 15.94
CA ILE A 196 5.23 3.61 16.19
C ILE A 196 4.19 3.30 15.12
N ALA A 197 4.58 3.31 13.84
CA ALA A 197 3.66 2.98 12.75
C ALA A 197 3.06 1.56 12.88
N ALA A 198 3.90 0.56 13.19
CA ALA A 198 3.47 -0.82 13.37
C ALA A 198 2.54 -0.98 14.60
N GLU A 199 2.85 -0.32 15.72
CA GLU A 199 2.01 -0.32 16.93
C GLU A 199 0.65 0.36 16.72
N LEU A 200 0.58 1.37 15.85
CA LEU A 200 -0.69 1.97 15.42
C LEU A 200 -1.47 1.11 14.41
N GLY A 201 -0.95 -0.06 14.04
CA GLY A 201 -1.66 -1.06 13.24
C GLY A 201 -1.38 -1.03 11.74
N ALA A 202 -0.41 -0.23 11.28
CA ALA A 202 0.03 -0.27 9.88
C ALA A 202 0.50 -1.68 9.50
N LYS A 203 0.03 -2.18 8.35
CA LYS A 203 0.38 -3.53 7.85
C LYS A 203 1.66 -3.53 7.01
N ILE A 204 2.03 -2.36 6.49
CA ILE A 204 3.26 -2.13 5.73
C ILE A 204 3.91 -0.86 6.27
N VAL A 205 5.24 -0.88 6.43
CA VAL A 205 6.02 0.32 6.74
C VAL A 205 7.03 0.55 5.62
N LYS A 206 6.96 1.72 4.98
CA LYS A 206 7.93 2.19 3.98
C LYS A 206 8.87 3.18 4.66
N THR A 207 10.15 2.83 4.73
CA THR A 207 11.20 3.65 5.36
C THR A 207 12.44 3.80 4.47
N TYR A 208 13.38 4.62 4.90
CA TYR A 208 14.67 4.79 4.23
C TYR A 208 15.66 3.72 4.68
N TYR A 209 16.58 3.35 3.80
CA TYR A 209 17.78 2.62 4.20
C TYR A 209 18.77 3.58 4.89
N CYS A 210 19.41 3.11 5.96
CA CYS A 210 20.58 3.77 6.56
C CYS A 210 21.77 2.80 6.55
N PRO A 211 23.00 3.23 6.23
CA PRO A 211 24.15 2.30 6.15
C PRO A 211 24.52 1.66 7.50
N GLU A 212 24.39 2.42 8.58
CA GLU A 212 24.72 1.99 9.93
C GLU A 212 23.48 1.40 10.60
N ASP A 213 23.62 0.21 11.19
CA ASP A 213 22.65 -0.45 12.08
C ASP A 213 21.22 -0.62 11.54
N PHE A 214 21.03 -0.72 10.22
CA PHE A 214 19.70 -0.89 9.62
C PHE A 214 18.97 -2.16 10.09
N ASP A 215 19.69 -3.21 10.45
CA ASP A 215 19.11 -4.45 10.98
C ASP A 215 18.30 -4.20 12.27
N LEU A 216 18.56 -3.11 12.99
CA LEU A 216 17.77 -2.70 14.17
C LEU A 216 16.42 -2.05 13.80
N VAL A 217 16.22 -1.66 12.54
CA VAL A 217 14.98 -1.06 12.04
C VAL A 217 13.96 -2.13 11.63
N THR A 218 14.41 -3.30 11.18
CA THR A 218 13.62 -4.32 10.46
C THR A 218 13.09 -5.49 11.30
#